data_AF-U6FAR4-F1
#
_entry.id   AF-U6FAR4-F1
#
_cell.length_a   1.000
_cell.length_b   1.000
_cell.length_c   1.000
_cell.angle_alpha   90.00
_cell.angle_beta   90.00
_cell.angle_gamma   90.00
#
_symmetry.space_group_name_H-M   'P 1'
#
loop_
_entity.id
_entity.type
_entity.pdbx_description
1 polymer ?
#
loop_
_entity_poly.entity_id
_entity_poly.type
_entity_poly.pdbx_seq_one_letter_code
_entity_poly.pdbx_strand_id
1 'polypeptide(L)' 'MKALKISSVIWLILFILLAIFIMMRHVDGAGVVQTMPIKLINLAVLAVFALIVLVGHLIWLLIVRKRQNI' A
#
# COMPACT_ATOMS: atom_id res chain seq x y z
N MET A 1 -7.60 18.28 -6.11
CA MET A 1 -8.63 17.33 -5.60
C MET A 1 -8.79 16.08 -6.49
N LYS A 2 -9.09 16.20 -7.79
CA LYS A 2 -9.31 15.02 -8.67
C LYS A 2 -8.08 14.11 -8.79
N ALA A 3 -6.90 14.68 -9.08
CA ALA A 3 -5.65 13.92 -9.21
C ALA A 3 -5.28 13.14 -7.93
N LEU A 4 -5.46 13.73 -6.75
CA LEU A 4 -5.21 13.05 -5.47
C LEU A 4 -6.15 11.88 -5.20
N LYS A 5 -7.42 12.02 -5.57
CA LYS A 5 -8.40 10.92 -5.44
C LYS A 5 -8.01 9.77 -6.36
N ILE A 6 -7.66 10.08 -7.62
CA ILE A 6 -7.23 9.09 -8.60
C ILE A 6 -5.95 8.38 -8.13
N SER A 7 -4.93 9.11 -7.68
CA SER A 7 -3.69 8.52 -7.19
C SER A 7 -3.94 7.63 -5.97
N SER A 8 -4.78 8.05 -5.03
CA SER A 8 -5.13 7.27 -3.84
C SER A 8 -5.79 5.94 -4.21
N VAL A 9 -6.72 5.96 -5.18
CA VAL A 9 -7.40 4.75 -5.67
C VAL A 9 -6.41 3.81 -6.37
N ILE A 10 -5.50 4.34 -7.20
CA ILE A 10 -4.46 3.53 -7.85
C ILE A 10 -3.58 2.84 -6.81
N TRP A 11 -3.11 3.58 -5.80
CA TRP A 11 -2.31 3.01 -4.72
C TRP A 11 -3.06 1.95 -3.94
N LEU A 12 -4.34 2.19 -3.62
CA LEU A 12 -5.19 1.23 -2.92
C LEU A 12 -5.31 -0.08 -3.71
N ILE A 13 -5.61 -0.01 -5.01
CA ILE A 13 -5.70 -1.18 -5.89
C ILE A 13 -4.37 -1.93 -5.93
N LEU A 14 -3.26 -1.21 -6.06
CA LEU A 14 -1.93 -1.80 -6.11
C LEU A 14 -1.60 -2.57 -4.82
N PHE A 15 -1.88 -2.00 -3.64
CA PHE A 15 -1.66 -2.69 -2.37
C PHE A 15 -2.56 -3.92 -2.19
N ILE A 16 -3.82 -3.86 -2.64
CA ILE A 16 -4.73 -5.01 -2.61
C ILE A 16 -4.21 -6.14 -3.50
N LEU A 17 -3.81 -5.83 -4.73
CA LEU A 17 -3.28 -6.82 -5.66
C LEU A 17 -2.00 -7.48 -5.12
N LEU A 18 -1.10 -6.69 -4.52
CA LEU A 18 0.11 -7.22 -3.89
C LEU A 18 -0.22 -8.11 -2.68
N ALA A 19 -1.20 -7.73 -1.86
CA ALA A 19 -1.62 -8.55 -0.73
C ALA A 19 -2.20 -9.89 -1.19
N ILE A 20 -3.05 -9.88 -2.22
CA ILE A 20 -3.59 -11.10 -2.84
C ILE A 20 -2.45 -11.96 -3.39
N PHE A 21 -1.51 -11.36 -4.11
CA PHE A 21 -0.35 -12.06 -4.65
C PHE A 21 0.49 -12.75 -3.56
N ILE A 22 0.76 -12.07 -2.43
CA ILE A 22 1.46 -12.64 -1.28
C ILE A 22 0.70 -13.83 -0.68
N MET A 23 -0.63 -13.75 -0.62
CA MET A 23 -1.46 -14.81 -0.06
C MET A 23 -1.57 -16.03 -0.99
N MET A 24 -1.61 -15.81 -2.30
CA MET A 24 -1.79 -16.86 -3.30
C MET A 24 -0.48 -17.60 -3.67
N ARG A 25 0.70 -16.97 -3.52
CA ARG A 25 1.97 -17.62 -3.88
C ARG A 25 2.30 -18.79 -2.94
N HIS A 26 2.91 -19.85 -3.49
CA HIS A 26 3.38 -21.01 -2.73
C HIS A 26 4.88 -20.95 -2.39
N VAL A 27 5.68 -20.39 -3.29
CA VAL A 27 7.13 -20.21 -3.15
C VAL A 27 7.50 -18.75 -3.42
N ASP A 28 8.57 -18.28 -2.81
CA ASP A 28 9.13 -16.96 -3.08
C ASP A 28 10.31 -16.99 -4.06
N GLY A 29 10.90 -15.81 -4.31
CA GLY A 29 12.03 -15.65 -5.22
C GLY A 29 13.32 -16.34 -4.76
N ALA A 30 13.39 -16.81 -3.51
CA ALA A 30 14.50 -17.60 -2.99
C ALA A 30 14.19 -19.12 -3.03
N GLY A 31 13.02 -19.52 -3.55
CA GLY A 31 12.57 -20.91 -3.55
C GLY A 31 12.06 -21.39 -2.19
N VAL A 32 11.84 -20.49 -1.23
CA VAL A 32 11.35 -20.86 0.10
C VAL A 32 9.83 -21.00 0.08
N VAL A 33 9.33 -22.11 0.63
CA VAL A 33 7.89 -22.36 0.76
C VAL A 33 7.28 -21.37 1.74
N GLN A 34 6.26 -20.67 1.26
CA GLN A 34 5.55 -19.62 1.98
C GLN A 34 4.49 -20.24 2.91
N THR A 35 4.88 -20.47 4.17
CA THR A 35 3.96 -20.90 5.23
C THR A 35 3.07 -19.74 5.69
N MET A 36 1.95 -20.05 6.36
CA MET A 36 1.02 -19.02 6.83
C MET A 36 1.69 -17.93 7.70
N PRO A 37 2.57 -18.25 8.67
CA PRO A 37 3.29 -17.23 9.43
C PRO A 37 4.17 -16.31 8.56
N ILE A 38 4.89 -16.88 7.58
CA ILE A 38 5.76 -16.09 6.69
C ILE A 38 4.93 -15.19 5.78
N LYS A 39 3.77 -15.65 5.30
CA LYS A 39 2.82 -14.82 4.54
C LYS A 39 2.32 -13.64 5.35
N LEU A 40 1.99 -13.84 6.63
CA LEU A 40 1.55 -12.76 7.52
C LEU A 40 2.67 -11.74 7.77
N ILE A 41 3.92 -12.19 7.94
CA ILE A 41 5.08 -11.29 8.04
C ILE A 41 5.23 -10.47 6.76
N ASN A 42 5.15 -11.10 5.59
CA ASN A 42 5.22 -10.40 4.30
C ASN A 42 4.08 -9.38 4.14
N LEU A 43 2.87 -9.70 4.58
CA LEU A 43 1.76 -8.75 4.62
C LEU A 43 2.02 -7.59 5.59
N ALA A 44 2.61 -7.85 6.76
CA ALA A 44 2.97 -6.80 7.70
C ALA A 44 4.01 -5.83 7.11
N VAL A 45 5.02 -6.36 6.40
CA VAL A 45 5.99 -5.54 5.67
C VAL A 45 5.28 -4.69 4.61
N LEU A 46 4.38 -5.28 3.81
CA LEU A 46 3.59 -4.54 2.83
C LEU A 46 2.74 -3.44 3.49
N ALA A 47 2.16 -3.71 4.66
CA ALA A 47 1.37 -2.74 5.42
C ALA A 47 2.20 -1.54 5.91
N VAL A 48 3.45 -1.76 6.30
CA VAL A 48 4.38 -0.67 6.66
C VAL A 48 4.62 0.25 5.46
N PHE A 49 4.87 -0.30 4.27
CA PHE A 49 5.02 0.52 3.06
C PHE A 49 3.73 1.26 2.70
N ALA A 50 2.57 0.61 2.83
CA ALA A 50 1.28 1.25 2.64
C ALA A 50 1.07 2.44 3.59
N LEU A 51 1.49 2.31 4.85
CA LEU A 51 1.42 3.38 5.84
C LEU A 51 2.26 4.59 5.45
N ILE A 52 3.49 4.37 4.95
CA ILE A 52 4.35 5.47 4.47
C ILE A 52 3.67 6.24 3.33
N VAL A 53 3.13 5.52 2.35
CA VAL A 53 2.41 6.13 1.21
C VAL A 53 1.17 6.88 1.68
N LEU A 54 0.44 6.31 2.64
CA LEU A 54 -0.75 6.94 3.24
C LEU A 54 -0.38 8.25 3.94
N VAL A 55 0.67 8.27 4.76
CA VAL A 55 1.16 9.49 5.43
C VAL A 55 1.52 10.56 4.40
N GLY A 56 2.22 10.19 3.32
CA GLY A 56 2.53 11.11 2.23
C GLY A 56 1.28 11.72 1.58
N HIS A 57 0.25 10.90 1.32
CA HIS A 57 -1.03 11.38 0.79
C HIS A 57 -1.77 12.30 1.77
N LEU A 58 -1.71 12.01 3.08
CA LEU A 58 -2.31 12.86 4.11
C LEU A 58 -1.63 14.23 4.18
N ILE A 59 -0.29 14.27 4.16
CA ILE A 59 0.47 15.53 4.14
C ILE A 59 0.10 16.36 2.91
N TRP A 60 0.08 15.74 1.73
CA TRP A 60 -0.31 16.43 0.50
C TRP A 60 -1.74 16.96 0.57
N LEU A 61 -2.67 16.16 1.10
CA LEU A 61 -4.07 16.56 1.28
C LEU A 61 -4.18 17.80 2.17
N LEU A 62 -3.43 17.86 3.27
CA LEU A 62 -3.39 19.02 4.17
C LEU A 62 -2.85 20.27 3.46
N ILE A 63 -1.76 20.14 2.69
CA ILE A 63 -1.18 21.25 1.92
C ILE A 63 -2.19 21.79 0.90
N VAL A 64 -2.84 20.91 0.14
CA VAL A 64 -3.83 21.32 -0.88
C VAL A 64 -5.05 21.96 -0.23
N ARG A 65 -5.57 21.41 0.87
CA ARG A 65 -6.70 22.01 1.60
C ARG A 65 -6.35 23.40 2.14
N LYS A 66 -5.14 23.58 2.69
CA LYS A 66 -4.68 24.89 3.17
C LYS A 66 -4.61 25.93 2.04
N ARG A 67 -4.20 25.51 0.84
CA ARG A 67 -4.14 26.37 -0.36
C ARG A 67 -5.50 26.72 -0.96
N GLN A 68 -6.56 25.97 -0.66
CA GLN A 68 -7.92 26.28 -1.13
C GLN A 68 -8.72 27.16 -0.14
N ASN A 69 -8.25 27.29 1.10
CA ASN A 69 -8.85 28.12 2.15
C ASN A 69 -8.17 29.51 2.29
N ILE A 70 -7.21 29.83 1.43
CA ILE A 70 -6.59 31.16 1.25
C ILE A 70 -7.05 31.67 -0.11
#